data_AF-A0A0M4LD11-F1
#
_entry.id   AF-A0A0M4LD11-F1
#
_cell.length_a   1.000
_cell.length_b   1.000
_cell.length_c   1.000
_cell.angle_alpha   90.00
_cell.angle_beta   90.00
_cell.angle_gamma   90.00
#
_symmetry.space_group_name_H-M   'P 1'
#
loop_
_entity.id
_entity.type
_entity.pdbx_description
1 polymer ?
#
loop_
_entity_poly.entity_id
_entity_poly.type
_entity_poly.pdbx_seq_one_letter_code
_entity_poly.pdbx_strand_id
1 'polypeptide(L)'
;MSDLIRRPGGDASPFSAPGGFTRPEAKGLQRRQNNEIANGLVTAARVQSAGFVAATGIQLSAMLSREAQFLSDGDPRTAERLNYIADSFAEYAALEVRRFQR
;
A
#
# COMPACT_ATOMS: atom_id res chain seq x y z
N MET A 1 50.27 2.14 56.23
CA MET A 1 49.67 3.15 55.34
C MET A 1 50.26 2.89 53.97
N SER A 2 49.48 2.29 53.07
CA SER A 2 49.97 1.87 51.76
C SER A 2 49.46 2.85 50.73
N ASP A 3 50.33 3.74 50.26
CA ASP A 3 50.04 4.66 49.17
C ASP A 3 49.89 3.87 47.86
N LEU A 4 48.64 3.72 47.41
CA LEU A 4 48.31 3.13 46.12
C LEU A 4 48.59 4.15 45.02
N ILE A 5 49.77 4.03 44.39
CA ILE A 5 50.16 4.79 43.21
C ILE A 5 49.20 4.43 42.06
N ARG A 6 48.42 5.42 41.60
CA ARG A 6 47.52 5.31 40.45
C ARG A 6 48.35 5.14 39.17
N ARG A 7 48.17 4.03 38.43
CA ARG A 7 48.80 3.83 37.12
C ARG A 7 48.28 4.87 36.11
N PRO A 8 49.16 5.59 35.38
CA PRO A 8 48.76 6.37 34.21
C PRO A 8 48.50 5.37 33.07
N GLY A 9 47.32 5.44 32.47
CA GLY A 9 46.86 4.46 31.48
C GLY A 9 45.40 4.05 31.63
N GLY A 10 44.67 4.64 32.59
CA GLY A 10 43.22 4.53 32.67
C GLY A 10 42.50 5.51 31.75
N ASP A 11 42.92 5.66 30.50
CA ASP A 11 42.07 6.28 29.47
C ASP A 11 41.05 5.22 29.04
N ALA A 12 40.04 5.06 29.91
CA ALA A 12 38.79 4.44 29.51
C ALA A 12 38.28 5.21 28.27
N SER A 13 38.21 4.48 27.15
CA SER A 13 37.70 4.89 25.85
C SER A 13 36.71 6.08 25.86
N PRO A 14 36.87 7.10 24.99
CA PRO A 14 35.96 8.25 24.90
C PRO A 14 34.60 7.91 24.28
N PHE A 15 34.26 6.62 24.07
CA PHE A 15 32.95 6.21 23.61
C PHE A 15 31.96 6.15 24.77
N SER A 16 31.41 7.30 25.14
CA SER A 16 30.09 7.33 25.77
C SER A 16 29.11 6.71 24.77
N ALA A 17 28.53 5.56 25.10
CA ALA A 17 27.37 5.06 24.36
C ALA A 17 26.34 6.21 24.23
N PRO A 18 25.70 6.40 23.07
CA PRO A 18 24.71 7.46 22.90
C PRO A 18 23.68 7.37 24.03
N GLY A 19 23.51 8.45 24.78
CA GLY A 19 22.44 8.55 25.77
C GLY A 19 21.11 8.30 25.07
N GLY A 20 20.26 7.45 25.65
CA GLY A 20 18.91 7.22 25.12
C GLY A 20 18.11 8.53 25.01
N PHE A 21 16.96 8.47 24.34
CA PHE A 21 16.12 9.65 24.13
C PHE A 21 15.80 10.37 25.45
N THR A 22 15.98 11.68 25.45
CA THR A 22 15.43 12.55 26.48
C THR A 22 13.89 12.50 26.43
N ARG A 23 13.22 12.82 27.54
CA ARG A 23 11.74 12.90 27.60
C ARG A 23 11.09 13.72 26.46
N PRO A 24 11.58 14.93 26.11
CA PRO A 24 10.99 15.68 25.00
C PRO A 24 11.23 15.00 23.64
N GLU A 25 12.39 14.36 23.42
CA GLU A 25 12.67 13.62 22.20
C GLU A 25 11.79 12.37 22.08
N ALA A 26 11.59 11.63 23.17
CA ALA A 26 10.70 10.48 23.20
C ALA A 26 9.24 10.86 22.86
N LYS A 27 8.76 11.99 23.40
CA LYS A 27 7.42 12.53 23.05
C LYS A 27 7.34 12.98 21.59
N GLY A 28 8.42 13.56 21.07
CA GLY A 28 8.53 13.93 19.66
C GLY A 28 8.52 12.70 18.74
N LEU A 29 9.26 11.65 19.11
CA LEU A 29 9.31 10.38 18.39
C LEU A 29 7.94 9.71 18.35
N GLN A 30 7.26 9.59 19.49
CA GLN A 30 5.93 8.99 19.56
C GLN A 30 4.92 9.70 18.66
N ARG A 31 4.96 11.04 18.61
CA ARG A 31 4.11 11.83 17.70
C ARG A 31 4.40 11.53 16.23
N ARG A 32 5.68 11.45 15.85
CA ARG A 32 6.08 11.11 14.47
C ARG A 32 5.68 9.69 14.10
N GLN A 33 5.84 8.73 15.01
CA GLN A 33 5.40 7.35 14.80
C GLN A 33 3.88 7.27 14.59
N ASN A 34 3.09 7.96 15.42
CA ASN A 34 1.64 7.99 15.25
C ASN A 34 1.23 8.60 13.91
N ASN A 35 1.88 9.69 13.50
CA ASN A 35 1.64 10.29 12.19
C ASN A 35 1.97 9.33 11.05
N GLU A 36 3.09 8.62 11.16
CA GLU A 36 3.51 7.63 10.15
C GLU A 36 2.52 6.45 10.07
N ILE A 37 2.08 5.93 11.22
CA ILE A 37 1.06 4.88 11.27
C ILE A 37 -0.24 5.36 10.63
N ALA A 38 -0.69 6.58 10.95
CA ALA A 38 -1.90 7.15 10.36
C ALA A 38 -1.77 7.29 8.84
N ASN A 39 -0.63 7.79 8.35
CA ASN A 39 -0.33 7.89 6.92
C ASN A 39 -0.32 6.50 6.25
N GLY A 40 0.30 5.52 6.90
CA GLY A 40 0.35 4.13 6.44
C GLY A 40 -1.04 3.52 6.33
N LEU A 41 -1.91 3.72 7.32
CA LEU A 41 -3.29 3.23 7.32
C LEU A 41 -4.10 3.84 6.17
N VAL A 42 -4.02 5.16 5.96
CA VAL A 42 -4.73 5.83 4.86
C VAL A 42 -4.22 5.34 3.50
N THR A 43 -2.91 5.19 3.35
CA THR A 43 -2.29 4.70 2.12
C THR A 43 -2.73 3.26 1.83
N ALA A 44 -2.69 2.38 2.83
CA ALA A 44 -3.13 1.00 2.71
C ALA A 44 -4.62 0.91 2.33
N ALA A 45 -5.48 1.72 2.96
CA ALA A 45 -6.91 1.75 2.65
C ALA A 45 -7.19 2.17 1.20
N ARG A 46 -6.43 3.14 0.66
CA ARG A 46 -6.52 3.54 -0.76
C ARG A 46 -6.15 2.40 -1.71
N VAL A 47 -5.06 1.70 -1.41
CA VAL A 47 -4.61 0.54 -2.21
C VAL A 47 -5.64 -0.60 -2.14
N GLN A 48 -6.18 -0.90 -0.97
CA GLN A 48 -7.22 -1.92 -0.81
C GLN A 48 -8.48 -1.55 -1.60
N SER A 49 -8.90 -0.28 -1.57
CA SER A 49 -10.05 0.20 -2.33
C SER A 49 -9.83 0.07 -3.84
N ALA A 50 -8.65 0.43 -4.33
CA ALA A 50 -8.28 0.25 -5.73
C ALA A 50 -8.30 -1.23 -6.14
N GLY A 51 -7.77 -2.11 -5.29
CA GLY A 51 -7.79 -3.55 -5.50
C GLY A 51 -9.20 -4.13 -5.54
N PHE A 52 -10.09 -3.67 -4.65
CA PHE A 52 -11.49 -4.09 -4.63
C PHE A 52 -12.22 -3.71 -5.93
N VAL A 53 -12.11 -2.44 -6.36
CA VAL A 53 -12.73 -1.98 -7.61
C VAL A 53 -12.18 -2.75 -8.81
N ALA A 54 -10.87 -2.99 -8.86
CA ALA A 54 -10.26 -3.76 -9.93
C ALA A 54 -10.76 -5.22 -9.96
N ALA A 55 -10.82 -5.88 -8.81
CA ALA A 55 -11.31 -7.25 -8.71
C ALA A 55 -12.77 -7.37 -9.14
N THR A 56 -13.64 -6.46 -8.67
CA THR A 56 -15.05 -6.41 -9.07
C THR A 56 -15.18 -6.13 -10.58
N GLY A 57 -14.41 -5.18 -11.12
CA GLY A 57 -14.42 -4.87 -12.55
C GLY A 57 -14.03 -6.07 -13.42
N ILE A 58 -12.97 -6.79 -13.05
CA ILE A 58 -12.53 -8.01 -13.73
C ILE A 58 -13.63 -9.08 -13.66
N GLN A 59 -14.19 -9.32 -12.48
CA GLN A 59 -15.23 -10.34 -12.29
C GLN A 59 -16.48 -10.04 -13.12
N LEU A 60 -16.99 -8.81 -13.07
CA LEU A 60 -18.19 -8.42 -13.82
C LEU A 60 -17.95 -8.44 -15.32
N SER A 61 -16.79 -7.99 -15.80
CA SER A 61 -16.43 -8.07 -17.21
C SER A 61 -16.42 -9.52 -17.70
N ALA A 62 -15.81 -10.43 -16.92
CA ALA A 62 -15.79 -11.85 -17.25
C ALA A 62 -17.19 -12.49 -17.25
N MET A 63 -18.09 -12.07 -16.35
CA MET A 63 -19.48 -12.54 -16.36
C MET A 63 -20.23 -12.03 -17.60
N LEU A 64 -20.07 -10.75 -17.93
CA LEU A 64 -20.68 -10.15 -19.12
C LEU A 64 -20.18 -10.80 -20.41
N SER A 65 -18.89 -11.09 -20.53
CA SER A 65 -18.35 -11.79 -21.71
C SER A 65 -18.93 -13.20 -21.87
N ARG A 66 -19.15 -13.92 -20.76
CA ARG A 66 -19.82 -15.24 -20.82
C ARG A 66 -21.28 -15.12 -21.25
N GLU A 67 -21.99 -14.13 -20.73
CA GLU A 67 -23.39 -13.88 -21.10
C GLU A 67 -23.51 -13.45 -22.57
N ALA A 68 -22.59 -12.60 -23.05
CA ALA A 68 -22.50 -12.22 -24.45
C ALA A 68 -22.32 -13.45 -25.36
N GLN A 69 -21.46 -14.38 -24.97
CA GLN A 69 -21.25 -15.63 -25.70
C GLN A 69 -22.53 -16.48 -25.71
N PHE A 70 -23.20 -16.61 -24.57
CA PHE A 70 -24.44 -17.38 -24.46
C PHE A 70 -25.57 -16.78 -25.31
N LEU A 71 -25.80 -15.48 -25.19
CA LEU A 71 -26.87 -14.77 -25.91
C LEU A 71 -26.62 -14.62 -27.41
N SER A 72 -25.36 -14.71 -27.85
CA SER A 72 -25.04 -14.68 -29.28
C SER A 72 -25.52 -15.92 -30.03
N ASP A 73 -25.69 -17.05 -29.33
CA ASP A 73 -26.15 -18.34 -29.89
C ASP A 73 -25.45 -18.74 -31.21
N GLY A 74 -24.18 -18.37 -31.35
CA GLY A 74 -23.39 -18.65 -32.55
C GLY A 74 -23.64 -17.73 -33.75
N ASP A 75 -24.56 -16.74 -33.66
CA ASP A 75 -24.72 -15.70 -34.68
C ASP A 75 -23.53 -14.71 -34.62
N PRO A 76 -22.68 -14.65 -35.68
CA PRO A 76 -21.51 -13.79 -35.68
C PRO A 76 -21.84 -12.29 -35.53
N ARG A 77 -22.96 -11.82 -36.10
CA ARG A 77 -23.33 -10.40 -36.04
C ARG A 77 -23.78 -9.99 -34.66
N THR A 78 -24.54 -10.86 -33.99
CA THR A 78 -24.94 -10.64 -32.61
C THR A 78 -23.74 -10.74 -31.66
N ALA A 79 -22.85 -11.70 -31.89
CA ALA A 79 -21.60 -11.84 -31.13
C ALA A 79 -20.73 -10.57 -31.19
N GLU A 80 -20.50 -10.00 -32.38
CA GLU A 80 -19.73 -8.75 -32.54
C GLU A 80 -20.33 -7.60 -31.71
N ARG A 81 -21.66 -7.43 -31.74
CA ARG A 81 -22.35 -6.38 -30.98
C ARG A 81 -22.25 -6.58 -29.47
N LEU A 82 -22.46 -7.81 -29.00
CA LEU A 82 -22.42 -8.10 -27.57
C LEU A 82 -20.99 -8.02 -27.02
N ASN A 83 -19.99 -8.45 -27.79
CA ASN A 83 -18.57 -8.29 -27.44
C ASN A 83 -18.20 -6.81 -27.33
N TYR A 84 -18.63 -5.97 -28.27
CA TYR A 84 -18.41 -4.52 -28.18
C TYR A 84 -18.96 -3.92 -26.87
N ILE A 85 -20.13 -4.37 -26.41
CA ILE A 85 -20.71 -3.92 -25.13
C ILE A 85 -19.86 -4.40 -23.94
N ALA A 86 -19.44 -5.66 -23.94
CA ALA A 86 -18.58 -6.21 -22.89
C ALA A 86 -17.22 -5.50 -22.82
N ASP A 87 -16.61 -5.23 -23.98
CA ASP A 87 -15.35 -4.51 -24.09
C ASP A 87 -15.49 -3.05 -23.62
N SER A 88 -16.59 -2.38 -24.00
CA SER A 88 -16.90 -1.03 -23.53
C SER A 88 -17.02 -0.99 -22.00
N PHE A 89 -17.69 -1.97 -21.39
CA PHE A 89 -17.78 -2.08 -19.94
C PHE A 89 -16.40 -2.26 -19.30
N ALA A 90 -15.57 -3.15 -19.85
CA ALA A 90 -14.22 -3.39 -19.35
C ALA A 90 -13.35 -2.11 -19.42
N GLU A 91 -13.49 -1.32 -20.48
CA GLU A 91 -12.81 -0.03 -20.62
C GLU A 91 -13.24 0.97 -19.55
N TYR A 92 -14.54 1.11 -19.30
CA TYR A 92 -15.05 1.98 -18.22
C TYR A 92 -14.58 1.52 -16.84
N ALA A 93 -14.59 0.21 -16.56
CA ALA A 93 -14.08 -0.33 -15.30
C ALA A 93 -12.59 -0.01 -15.11
N ALA A 94 -11.79 -0.10 -16.17
CA ALA A 94 -10.37 0.27 -16.13
C ALA A 94 -10.16 1.77 -15.86
N LEU A 95 -11.01 2.65 -16.39
CA LEU A 95 -10.97 4.08 -16.11
C LEU A 95 -11.21 4.40 -14.63
N GLU A 96 -12.13 3.69 -13.97
CA GLU A 96 -12.37 3.87 -12.53
C GLU A 96 -11.17 3.46 -11.69
N VAL A 97 -10.49 2.35 -12.05
CA VAL A 97 -9.25 1.93 -11.37
C VAL A 97 -8.14 2.97 -11.54
N ARG A 98 -8.00 3.57 -12.73
CA ARG A 98 -6.99 4.61 -12.99
C ARG A 98 -7.14 5.84 -12.10
N ARG A 99 -8.35 6.15 -11.59
CA ARG A 99 -8.56 7.28 -10.67
C ARG A 99 -7.84 7.12 -9.34
N PHE A 100 -7.49 5.90 -8.94
CA PHE A 100 -6.72 5.63 -7.72
C PHE A 100 -5.20 5.80 -7.90
N GLN A 101 -4.70 5.98 -9.13
CA GLN A 101 -3.28 6.19 -9.42
C GLN A 101 -2.84 7.67 -9.38
N ARG A 102 -3.78 8.60 -9.11
CA ARG A 102 -3.51 10.03 -8.91
C ARG A 102 -3.45 10.38 -7.43
#